data_AF-A0A918ZIS5-F1
#
_entry.id   AF-A0A918ZIS5-F1
#
_cell.length_a   1.000
_cell.length_b   1.000
_cell.length_c   1.000
_cell.angle_alpha   90.00
_cell.angle_beta   90.00
_cell.angle_gamma   90.00
#
_symmetry.space_group_name_H-M   'P 1'
#
loop_
_entity.id
_entity.type
_entity.pdbx_description
1 polymer ?
#
loop_
_entity_poly.entity_id
_entity_poly.type
_entity_poly.pdbx_seq_one_letter_code
_entity_poly.pdbx_strand_id
1 'polypeptide(L)'
;MNISFLGNWRKRRGPAFGVAVFSGDDGDGGDEEGHEGLAELLSECELLRTQAQQAGVELDDSAASLEALDQLVPRWRDDEEAVAWLGNDAGLYLGTVVVRTIPGTRWEIWPNGQPVVRLASGREIDVVEAGHAWAASGVPELSQLYAEVAEGNVS
;
A
#
# COMPACT_ATOMS: atom_id res chain seq x y z
N MET A 1 -18.18 -12.45 14.80
CA MET A 1 -17.28 -13.53 14.34
C MET A 1 -15.87 -12.97 14.51
N ASN A 2 -14.99 -13.59 15.31
CA ASN A 2 -13.72 -12.95 15.72
C ASN A 2 -12.65 -13.13 14.64
N ILE A 3 -12.46 -12.11 13.80
CA ILE A 3 -11.45 -12.11 12.74
C ILE A 3 -10.19 -11.37 13.20
N SER A 4 -9.39 -12.08 14.01
CA SER A 4 -8.08 -11.63 14.49
C SER A 4 -6.99 -11.67 13.39
N PHE A 5 -7.02 -10.75 12.42
CA PHE A 5 -6.01 -10.69 11.35
C PHE A 5 -4.78 -9.84 11.71
N LEU A 6 -4.97 -8.72 12.45
CA LEU A 6 -3.87 -7.93 13.02
C LEU A 6 -2.97 -8.76 13.97
N GLY A 7 -3.57 -9.74 14.65
CA GLY A 7 -2.87 -10.68 15.51
C GLY A 7 -2.01 -11.70 14.74
N ASN A 8 -2.43 -12.11 13.55
CA ASN A 8 -1.70 -13.08 12.73
C ASN A 8 -0.50 -12.45 12.01
N TRP A 9 -0.61 -11.19 11.61
CA TRP A 9 0.49 -10.44 11.01
C TRP A 9 1.66 -10.25 11.98
N ARG A 10 1.38 -9.86 13.25
CA ARG A 10 2.39 -9.78 14.32
C ARG A 10 2.92 -11.14 14.78
N LYS A 11 2.10 -12.20 14.77
CA LYS A 11 2.51 -13.55 15.24
C LYS A 11 3.33 -14.35 14.23
N ARG A 12 3.16 -14.14 12.92
CA ARG A 12 3.89 -14.93 11.91
C ARG A 12 5.32 -14.43 11.64
N ARG A 13 5.75 -13.31 12.21
CA ARG A 13 7.07 -12.70 11.92
C ARG A 13 8.06 -12.78 13.08
N GLY A 14 8.28 -14.00 13.58
CA GLY A 14 9.59 -14.38 14.15
C GLY A 14 10.65 -14.42 13.03
N PRO A 15 11.96 -14.41 13.37
CA PRO A 15 13.04 -13.74 12.64
C PRO A 15 13.45 -14.41 11.30
N ALA A 16 12.56 -14.40 10.31
CA ALA A 16 12.80 -15.01 9.01
C ALA A 16 12.29 -14.20 7.80
N PHE A 17 12.02 -12.90 7.96
CA PHE A 17 12.13 -11.98 6.82
C PHE A 17 13.49 -11.31 6.94
N GLY A 18 14.48 -11.97 6.35
CA GLY A 18 15.79 -11.37 6.13
C GLY A 18 15.60 -10.08 5.35
N VAL A 19 15.84 -8.96 6.03
CA VAL A 19 16.83 -7.98 5.57
C VAL A 19 16.90 -7.89 4.04
N ALA A 20 15.99 -7.13 3.44
CA ALA A 20 16.40 -6.20 2.40
C ALA A 20 16.79 -4.89 3.09
N VAL A 21 17.83 -4.95 3.93
CA VAL A 21 18.62 -3.74 4.20
C VAL A 21 19.39 -3.54 2.91
N PHE A 22 18.85 -2.75 1.99
CA PHE A 22 19.65 -2.14 0.93
C PHE A 22 20.54 -1.08 1.59
N SER A 23 21.57 -1.52 2.30
CA SER A 23 22.80 -0.74 2.43
C SER A 23 23.47 -0.85 1.07
N GLY A 24 23.58 0.29 0.38
CA GLY A 24 24.21 0.35 -0.94
C GLY A 24 25.62 -0.21 -0.93
N ASP A 25 25.92 -1.00 -1.94
CA ASP A 25 27.25 -1.17 -2.52
C ASP A 25 27.05 -1.60 -3.98
N ASP A 26 27.89 -1.03 -4.84
CA ASP A 26 27.85 -1.04 -6.30
C ASP A 26 27.57 -2.41 -6.96
N GLY A 27 26.72 -2.41 -8.00
CA GLY A 27 26.79 -3.38 -9.09
C GLY A 27 25.49 -4.09 -9.48
N ASP A 28 24.96 -3.69 -10.63
CA ASP A 28 24.43 -4.56 -11.70
C ASP A 28 23.46 -5.71 -11.32
N GLY A 29 22.16 -5.49 -11.55
CA GLY A 29 21.12 -6.51 -11.63
C GLY A 29 20.14 -6.50 -10.45
N GLY A 30 18.95 -5.89 -10.60
CA GLY A 30 18.03 -5.74 -9.47
C GLY A 30 16.64 -5.26 -9.84
N ASP A 31 15.99 -5.95 -10.76
CA ASP A 31 14.62 -5.64 -11.22
C ASP A 31 13.61 -6.78 -10.95
N GLU A 32 14.09 -7.95 -10.51
CA GLU A 32 13.27 -9.16 -10.35
C GLU A 32 12.89 -9.43 -8.87
N GLU A 33 13.77 -9.15 -7.90
CA GLU A 33 13.51 -9.37 -6.46
C GLU A 33 12.49 -8.39 -5.85
N GLY A 34 12.41 -7.17 -6.40
CA GLY A 34 11.39 -6.19 -5.99
C GLY A 34 9.97 -6.57 -6.43
N HIS A 35 9.84 -7.33 -7.51
CA HIS A 35 8.54 -7.80 -8.03
C HIS A 35 7.96 -8.95 -7.20
N GLU A 36 8.81 -9.84 -6.67
CA GLU A 36 8.35 -11.02 -5.92
C GLU A 36 7.78 -10.64 -4.55
N GLY A 37 8.43 -9.72 -3.82
CA GLY A 37 7.89 -9.18 -2.56
C GLY A 37 6.63 -8.32 -2.76
N LEU A 38 6.48 -7.68 -3.92
CA LEU A 38 5.29 -6.92 -4.30
C LEU A 38 4.11 -7.84 -4.63
N ALA A 39 4.34 -8.97 -5.29
CA ALA A 39 3.30 -9.95 -5.59
C ALA A 39 2.71 -10.58 -4.31
N GLU A 40 3.53 -10.81 -3.28
CA GLU A 40 3.06 -11.26 -1.97
C GLU A 40 2.23 -10.17 -1.27
N LEU A 41 2.66 -8.90 -1.30
CA LEU A 41 1.87 -7.78 -0.77
C LEU A 41 0.54 -7.55 -1.52
N LEU A 42 0.53 -7.76 -2.84
CA LEU A 42 -0.67 -7.65 -3.66
C LEU A 42 -1.66 -8.80 -3.46
N SER A 43 -1.17 -9.97 -3.07
CA SER A 43 -2.01 -11.12 -2.68
C SER A 43 -2.78 -10.82 -1.37
N GLU A 44 -2.23 -9.96 -0.50
CA GLU A 44 -2.92 -9.53 0.71
C GLU A 44 -4.04 -8.51 0.41
N CYS A 45 -4.08 -7.90 -0.78
CA CYS A 45 -5.12 -6.95 -1.21
C CYS A 45 -6.35 -7.64 -1.86
N GLU A 46 -6.45 -8.98 -1.80
CA GLU A 46 -7.53 -9.75 -2.45
C GLU A 46 -8.94 -9.29 -2.06
N LEU A 47 -9.12 -8.87 -0.81
CA LEU A 47 -10.40 -8.40 -0.31
C LEU A 47 -10.78 -7.05 -0.93
N LEU A 48 -9.87 -6.06 -0.93
CA LEU A 48 -10.08 -4.78 -1.61
C LEU A 48 -10.42 -5.00 -3.09
N ARG A 49 -9.68 -5.86 -3.79
CA ARG A 49 -9.94 -6.20 -5.20
C ARG A 49 -11.31 -6.83 -5.38
N THR A 50 -11.72 -7.72 -4.48
CA THR A 50 -13.06 -8.32 -4.49
C THR A 50 -14.15 -7.28 -4.30
N GLN A 51 -13.97 -6.36 -3.34
CA GLN A 51 -14.93 -5.29 -3.05
C GLN A 51 -15.03 -4.28 -4.20
N ALA A 52 -13.90 -3.90 -4.80
CA ALA A 52 -13.85 -3.05 -6.00
C ALA A 52 -14.57 -3.73 -7.17
N GLN A 53 -14.29 -5.01 -7.41
CA GLN A 53 -14.95 -5.79 -8.47
C GLN A 53 -16.47 -5.88 -8.27
N GLN A 54 -16.94 -6.04 -7.01
CA GLN A 54 -18.38 -6.00 -6.69
C GLN A 54 -19.02 -4.64 -6.98
N ALA A 55 -18.23 -3.56 -6.94
CA ALA A 55 -18.65 -2.22 -7.33
C ALA A 55 -18.45 -1.93 -8.84
N GLY A 56 -17.97 -2.91 -9.62
CA GLY A 56 -17.70 -2.76 -11.06
C GLY A 56 -16.38 -2.05 -11.38
N VAL A 57 -15.47 -1.95 -10.41
CA VAL A 57 -14.14 -1.35 -10.55
C VAL A 57 -13.09 -2.46 -10.71
N GLU A 58 -12.31 -2.38 -11.78
CA GLU A 58 -11.14 -3.23 -11.97
C GLU A 58 -9.89 -2.51 -11.45
N LEU A 59 -9.13 -3.18 -10.57
CA LEU A 59 -7.88 -2.65 -10.03
C LEU A 59 -6.71 -3.24 -10.82
N ASP A 60 -6.11 -2.43 -11.69
CA ASP A 60 -5.03 -2.79 -12.64
C ASP A 60 -3.63 -2.33 -12.20
N ASP A 61 -3.52 -1.82 -10.98
CA ASP A 61 -2.29 -1.31 -10.35
C ASP A 61 -1.74 -0.06 -11.04
N SER A 62 -2.61 0.67 -11.76
CA SER A 62 -2.34 1.98 -12.32
C SER A 62 -2.81 3.12 -11.40
N ALA A 63 -2.35 4.33 -11.70
CA ALA A 63 -2.85 5.54 -11.05
C ALA A 63 -4.37 5.72 -11.23
N ALA A 64 -4.94 5.33 -12.37
CA ALA A 64 -6.37 5.44 -12.64
C ALA A 64 -7.22 4.53 -11.73
N SER A 65 -6.66 3.40 -11.28
CA SER A 65 -7.32 2.55 -10.30
C SER A 65 -7.49 3.23 -8.94
N LEU A 66 -6.61 4.17 -8.57
CA LEU A 66 -6.75 4.96 -7.33
C LEU A 66 -7.94 5.92 -7.43
N GLU A 67 -8.10 6.59 -8.57
CA GLU A 67 -9.28 7.45 -8.82
C GLU A 67 -10.57 6.63 -8.74
N ALA A 68 -10.57 5.42 -9.30
CA ALA A 68 -11.73 4.53 -9.25
C ALA A 68 -12.06 4.08 -7.82
N LEU A 69 -11.05 3.85 -6.97
CA LEU A 69 -11.25 3.59 -5.55
C LEU A 69 -11.89 4.79 -4.85
N ASP A 70 -11.41 6.02 -5.11
CA ASP A 70 -11.95 7.24 -4.52
C ASP A 70 -13.43 7.47 -4.83
N GLN A 71 -13.93 6.92 -5.95
CA GLN A 71 -15.35 6.99 -6.34
C GLN A 71 -16.25 5.90 -5.72
N LEU A 72 -15.70 4.98 -4.92
CA LEU A 72 -16.50 3.92 -4.31
C LEU A 72 -17.51 4.48 -3.29
N VAL A 73 -18.74 3.94 -3.33
CA VAL A 73 -19.76 4.29 -2.34
C VAL A 73 -19.36 3.74 -0.97
N PRO A 74 -19.20 4.58 0.06
CA PRO A 74 -18.52 4.24 1.31
C PRO A 74 -19.38 3.44 2.31
N ARG A 75 -19.97 2.33 1.86
CA ARG A 75 -20.88 1.48 2.66
C ARG A 75 -20.20 0.79 3.84
N TRP A 76 -18.87 0.69 3.82
CA TRP A 76 -18.07 0.11 4.89
C TRP A 76 -17.97 1.02 6.12
N ARG A 77 -18.23 2.34 5.99
CA ARG A 77 -17.99 3.31 7.07
C ARG A 77 -18.90 3.12 8.29
N ASP A 78 -20.02 2.42 8.14
CA ASP A 78 -20.91 2.09 9.25
C ASP A 78 -20.39 0.93 10.13
N ASP A 79 -19.26 0.30 9.75
CA ASP A 79 -18.63 -0.80 10.47
C ASP A 79 -17.14 -0.49 10.72
N GLU A 80 -16.75 -0.33 11.99
CA GLU A 80 -15.39 0.02 12.39
C GLU A 80 -14.36 -1.07 12.03
N GLU A 81 -14.73 -2.36 12.09
CA GLU A 81 -13.85 -3.43 11.58
C GLU A 81 -13.71 -3.28 10.06
N ALA A 82 -14.81 -2.92 9.39
CA ALA A 82 -14.82 -2.69 7.95
C ALA A 82 -14.10 -1.39 7.50
N VAL A 83 -13.86 -0.45 8.39
CA VAL A 83 -12.99 0.71 8.12
C VAL A 83 -11.53 0.31 8.30
N ALA A 84 -11.21 -0.46 9.34
CA ALA A 84 -9.83 -0.83 9.66
C ALA A 84 -9.20 -1.73 8.58
N TRP A 85 -9.88 -2.80 8.18
CA TRP A 85 -9.36 -3.74 7.17
C TRP A 85 -9.15 -3.08 5.78
N LEU A 86 -10.09 -2.25 5.34
CA LEU A 86 -10.11 -1.61 4.02
C LEU A 86 -9.10 -0.48 3.98
N GLY A 87 -8.92 0.24 5.10
CA GLY A 87 -7.88 1.24 5.21
C GLY A 87 -6.49 0.63 5.06
N ASN A 88 -6.23 -0.52 5.68
CA ASN A 88 -4.97 -1.24 5.50
C ASN A 88 -4.77 -1.63 4.02
N ASP A 89 -5.75 -2.26 3.40
CA ASP A 89 -5.63 -2.72 2.01
C ASP A 89 -5.51 -1.54 1.02
N ALA A 90 -6.28 -0.47 1.21
CA ALA A 90 -6.21 0.74 0.40
C ALA A 90 -4.82 1.39 0.50
N GLY A 91 -4.24 1.42 1.69
CA GLY A 91 -2.88 1.89 1.91
C GLY A 91 -1.83 1.03 1.19
N LEU A 92 -1.90 -0.29 1.34
CA LEU A 92 -0.98 -1.21 0.65
C LEU A 92 -1.11 -1.12 -0.88
N TYR A 93 -2.34 -0.95 -1.38
CA TYR A 93 -2.62 -0.74 -2.78
C TYR A 93 -2.01 0.57 -3.30
N LEU A 94 -2.21 1.69 -2.59
CA LEU A 94 -1.57 2.96 -2.89
C LEU A 94 -0.05 2.82 -2.98
N GLY A 95 0.56 2.18 -1.98
CA GLY A 95 2.01 1.99 -1.97
C GLY A 95 2.51 1.14 -3.14
N THR A 96 1.73 0.14 -3.56
CA THR A 96 2.01 -0.67 -4.74
C THR A 96 2.01 0.19 -6.00
N VAL A 97 0.96 1.00 -6.20
CA VAL A 97 0.84 1.87 -7.38
C VAL A 97 2.01 2.87 -7.42
N VAL A 98 2.37 3.48 -6.28
CA VAL A 98 3.53 4.38 -6.18
C VAL A 98 4.81 3.65 -6.60
N VAL A 99 5.13 2.51 -5.99
CA VAL A 99 6.36 1.75 -6.28
C VAL A 99 6.44 1.30 -7.73
N ARG A 100 5.31 0.91 -8.34
CA ARG A 100 5.26 0.45 -9.74
C ARG A 100 5.39 1.58 -10.76
N THR A 101 4.87 2.77 -10.45
CA THR A 101 4.70 3.83 -11.45
C THR A 101 5.67 4.99 -11.28
N ILE A 102 6.26 5.16 -10.09
CA ILE A 102 7.15 6.28 -9.77
C ILE A 102 8.59 5.77 -9.60
N PRO A 103 9.51 6.08 -10.52
CA PRO A 103 10.89 5.60 -10.47
C PRO A 103 11.63 6.01 -9.19
N GLY A 104 12.45 5.10 -8.66
CA GLY A 104 13.27 5.36 -7.47
C GLY A 104 12.51 5.32 -6.14
N THR A 105 11.21 4.99 -6.17
CA THR A 105 10.44 4.69 -4.97
C THR A 105 10.60 3.22 -4.58
N ARG A 106 10.58 2.92 -3.29
CA ARG A 106 10.72 1.55 -2.76
C ARG A 106 9.94 1.35 -1.46
N TRP A 107 9.61 0.11 -1.16
CA TRP A 107 9.11 -0.27 0.16
C TRP A 107 10.22 -0.24 1.21
N GLU A 108 9.89 0.21 2.42
CA GLU A 108 10.70 0.11 3.61
C GLU A 108 9.81 -0.31 4.80
N ILE A 109 10.38 -1.02 5.77
CA ILE A 109 9.66 -1.39 7.00
C ILE A 109 10.31 -0.64 8.16
N TRP A 110 9.53 0.17 8.85
CA TRP A 110 10.00 0.87 10.04
C TRP A 110 10.32 -0.10 11.19
N PRO A 111 11.11 0.32 12.20
CA PRO A 111 11.46 -0.55 13.34
C PRO A 111 10.26 -1.07 14.14
N ASN A 112 9.10 -0.40 14.05
CA ASN A 112 7.84 -0.82 14.66
C ASN A 112 7.08 -1.88 13.83
N GLY A 113 7.58 -2.22 12.64
CA GLY A 113 6.99 -3.17 11.70
C GLY A 113 6.05 -2.54 10.66
N GLN A 114 5.82 -1.22 10.70
CA GLN A 114 4.92 -0.52 9.79
C GLN A 114 5.53 -0.47 8.37
N PRO A 115 4.78 -0.85 7.32
CA PRO A 115 5.23 -0.67 5.96
C PRO A 115 5.08 0.78 5.52
N VAL A 116 6.12 1.32 4.90
CA VAL A 116 6.15 2.68 4.35
C VAL A 116 6.72 2.66 2.93
N VAL A 117 6.39 3.68 2.15
CA VAL A 117 7.02 3.89 0.84
C VAL A 117 8.00 5.03 0.93
N ARG A 118 9.24 4.75 0.55
CA ARG A 118 10.32 5.74 0.52
C ARG A 118 10.56 6.24 -0.90
N LEU A 119 10.54 7.54 -1.06
CA LEU A 119 10.74 8.22 -2.33
C LEU A 119 12.22 8.40 -2.66
N ALA A 120 12.53 8.72 -3.92
CA ALA A 120 13.90 9.01 -4.35
C ALA A 120 14.48 10.23 -3.60
N SER A 121 13.63 11.19 -3.24
CA SER A 121 13.97 12.34 -2.41
C SER A 121 14.32 12.00 -0.95
N GLY A 122 14.11 10.74 -0.54
CA GLY A 122 14.31 10.25 0.82
C GLY A 122 13.11 10.46 1.74
N ARG A 123 12.07 11.18 1.30
CA ARG A 123 10.79 11.33 2.01
C ARG A 123 10.09 9.97 2.14
N GLU A 124 9.48 9.72 3.28
CA GLU A 124 8.74 8.49 3.55
C GLU A 124 7.23 8.79 3.63
N ILE A 125 6.41 7.88 3.15
CA ILE A 125 4.96 7.94 3.16
C ILE A 125 4.44 6.77 4.00
N ASP A 126 3.74 7.08 5.08
CA ASP A 126 2.97 6.08 5.84
C ASP A 126 1.69 5.77 5.07
N VAL A 127 1.76 4.73 4.23
CA VAL A 127 0.65 4.36 3.36
C VAL A 127 -0.51 3.75 4.15
N VAL A 128 -0.25 3.13 5.30
CA VAL A 128 -1.29 2.53 6.15
C VAL A 128 -2.09 3.64 6.83
N GLU A 129 -1.43 4.67 7.35
CA GLU A 129 -2.12 5.86 7.88
C GLU A 129 -2.98 6.52 6.79
N ALA A 130 -2.43 6.73 5.60
CA ALA A 130 -3.14 7.33 4.48
C ALA A 130 -4.39 6.52 4.08
N GLY A 131 -4.26 5.19 3.98
CA GLY A 131 -5.37 4.30 3.67
C GLY A 131 -6.46 4.32 4.74
N HIS A 132 -6.10 4.36 6.02
CA HIS A 132 -7.07 4.53 7.11
C HIS A 132 -7.79 5.88 7.07
N ALA A 133 -7.07 6.97 6.80
CA ALA A 133 -7.68 8.29 6.65
C ALA A 133 -8.71 8.32 5.51
N TRP A 134 -8.37 7.71 4.38
CA TRP A 134 -9.25 7.53 3.23
C TRP A 134 -10.47 6.65 3.57
N ALA A 135 -10.27 5.50 4.20
CA ALA A 135 -11.36 4.60 4.53
C ALA A 135 -12.36 5.27 5.50
N ALA A 136 -11.85 6.00 6.50
CA ALA A 136 -12.65 6.66 7.51
C ALA A 136 -13.40 7.90 6.98
N SER A 137 -12.75 8.73 6.17
CA SER A 137 -13.27 10.05 5.81
C SER A 137 -13.37 10.32 4.31
N GLY A 138 -12.64 9.56 3.49
CA GLY A 138 -12.48 9.78 2.04
C GLY A 138 -11.48 10.88 1.72
N VAL A 139 -10.84 11.47 2.72
CA VAL A 139 -9.85 12.54 2.53
C VAL A 139 -8.59 12.29 3.38
N PRO A 140 -7.38 12.57 2.84
CA PRO A 140 -7.13 12.88 1.44
C PRO A 140 -7.51 11.72 0.51
N GLU A 141 -7.85 12.04 -0.73
CA GLU A 141 -8.10 11.04 -1.77
C GLU A 141 -6.80 10.29 -2.09
N LEU A 142 -6.88 8.99 -2.41
CA LEU A 142 -5.71 8.17 -2.72
C LEU A 142 -5.03 8.68 -4.01
N SER A 143 -5.83 9.05 -5.00
CA SER A 143 -5.37 9.65 -6.26
C SER A 143 -4.68 11.01 -6.05
N GLN A 144 -5.21 11.83 -5.14
CA GLN A 144 -4.58 13.11 -4.77
C GLN A 144 -3.20 12.87 -4.15
N LEU A 145 -3.11 11.98 -3.14
CA LEU A 145 -1.84 11.69 -2.48
C LEU A 145 -0.83 11.11 -3.46
N TYR A 146 -1.27 10.26 -4.38
CA TYR A 146 -0.44 9.76 -5.47
C TYR A 146 0.13 10.92 -6.33
N ALA A 147 -0.71 11.87 -6.74
CA ALA A 147 -0.27 13.02 -7.54
C ALA A 147 0.77 13.86 -6.79
N GLU A 148 0.54 14.17 -5.52
CA GLU A 148 1.50 14.90 -4.66
C GLU A 148 2.85 14.18 -4.54
N VAL A 149 2.83 12.85 -4.49
CA VAL A 149 4.03 12.02 -4.49
C VAL A 149 4.74 12.05 -5.84
N ALA A 150 4.00 11.91 -6.95
CA ALA A 150 4.54 11.94 -8.30
C ALA A 150 5.21 13.28 -8.63
N GLU A 151 4.58 14.39 -8.28
CA GLU A 151 5.14 15.73 -8.45
C GLU A 151 6.41 15.94 -7.60
N GLY A 152 6.40 15.44 -6.35
CA GLY A 152 7.52 15.57 -5.42
C GLY A 152 8.73 14.67 -5.69
N ASN A 153 8.66 13.75 -6.66
CA ASN A 153 9.73 12.81 -7.01
C ASN A 153 10.53 13.25 -8.25
N VAL A 154 10.17 14.36 -8.90
CA VAL A 154 10.95 14.98 -9.98
C VAL A 154 12.00 15.91 -9.37
N SER A 155 13.19 15.41 -9.06
CA SER A 155 14.35 16.24 -8.67
C SER A 155 15.64 15.67 -9.22
#